data_AF-A0A7R9GFU7-F1
#
_entry.id   AF-A0A7R9GFU7-F1
#
_cell.length_a   1.000
_cell.length_b   1.000
_cell.length_c   1.000
_cell.angle_alpha   90.00
_cell.angle_beta   90.00
_cell.angle_gamma   90.00
#
_symmetry.space_group_name_H-M   'P 1'
#
loop_
_entity.id
_entity.type
_entity.pdbx_description
1 polymer ?
#
loop_
_entity_poly.entity_id
_entity_poly.type
_entity_poly.pdbx_seq_one_letter_code
_entity_poly.pdbx_strand_id
1 'polypeptide(L)'
;MGNSCWELYCLEHGIKPDGHLADDAAEIRSLKQAAAINGERPFNGGNGDDTYMAFFNETAAGKHVPRAIYADLEPSVVGEI
;
A
#
# COMPACT_ATOMS: atom_id res chain seq x y z
N MET A 1 12.43 11.08 -10.19
CA MET A 1 12.82 10.53 -8.87
C MET A 1 11.61 10.04 -8.07
N GLY A 2 10.54 10.83 -7.90
CA GLY A 2 9.37 10.40 -7.12
C GLY A 2 8.62 9.18 -7.68
N ASN A 3 8.37 9.14 -8.98
CA ASN A 3 7.56 8.07 -9.59
C ASN A 3 8.17 6.67 -9.41
N SER A 4 9.45 6.50 -9.76
CA SER A 4 10.15 5.21 -9.60
C SER A 4 10.23 4.73 -8.15
N CYS A 5 10.27 5.65 -7.17
CA CYS A 5 10.20 5.28 -5.76
C CYS A 5 8.84 4.68 -5.40
N TRP A 6 7.74 5.26 -5.88
CA TRP A 6 6.40 4.73 -5.63
C TRP A 6 6.12 3.43 -6.41
N GLU A 7 6.63 3.29 -7.62
CA GLU A 7 6.54 2.04 -8.39
C GLU A 7 7.19 0.87 -7.63
N LEU A 8 8.41 1.06 -7.14
CA LEU A 8 9.11 0.04 -6.35
C LEU A 8 8.39 -0.23 -5.03
N TYR A 9 7.90 0.81 -4.35
CA TYR A 9 7.21 0.65 -3.08
C TYR A 9 5.87 -0.10 -3.24
N CYS A 10 5.13 0.17 -4.32
CA CYS A 10 3.95 -0.60 -4.68
C CYS A 10 4.30 -2.07 -4.96
N LEU A 11 5.37 -2.34 -5.71
CA LEU A 11 5.82 -3.71 -6.01
C LEU A 11 6.22 -4.49 -4.74
N GLU A 12 6.96 -3.86 -3.83
CA GLU A 12 7.41 -4.47 -2.58
C GLU A 12 6.22 -4.86 -1.68
N HIS A 13 5.14 -4.07 -1.71
CA HIS A 13 3.92 -4.33 -0.93
C HIS A 13 2.81 -5.04 -1.71
N GLY A 14 3.09 -5.50 -2.94
CA GLY A 14 2.11 -6.20 -3.76
C GLY A 14 0.91 -5.35 -4.14
N ILE A 15 1.07 -4.03 -4.29
CA ILE A 15 0.05 -3.11 -4.76
C ILE A 15 0.17 -2.99 -6.28
N LYS A 16 -0.92 -3.31 -6.98
CA LYS A 16 -1.06 -3.18 -8.44
C LYS A 16 -1.08 -1.70 -8.84
N PRO A 17 -0.79 -1.37 -10.12
CA PRO A 17 -0.87 0.02 -10.61
C PRO A 17 -2.26 0.68 -10.43
N ASP A 18 -3.34 -0.09 -10.32
CA ASP A 18 -4.68 0.41 -10.04
C ASP A 18 -4.92 0.78 -8.55
N GLY A 19 -3.96 0.45 -7.68
CA GLY A 19 -3.97 0.65 -6.24
C GLY A 19 -4.58 -0.50 -5.43
N HIS A 20 -4.98 -1.61 -6.05
CA HIS A 20 -5.47 -2.79 -5.35
C HIS A 20 -4.33 -3.75 -4.99
N LEU A 21 -4.49 -4.52 -3.92
CA LEU A 21 -3.55 -5.60 -3.62
C LEU A 21 -3.59 -6.67 -4.71
N ALA A 22 -2.43 -7.27 -4.99
CA ALA A 22 -2.32 -8.49 -5.75
C ALA A 22 -3.08 -9.61 -5.04
N ASP A 23 -3.59 -10.58 -5.82
CA ASP A 23 -4.53 -11.58 -5.31
C ASP A 23 -3.89 -12.37 -4.16
N ASP A 24 -2.63 -12.76 -4.30
CA ASP A 24 -1.83 -13.43 -3.26
C ASP A 24 -1.66 -12.55 -2.00
N ALA A 25 -1.41 -11.25 -2.17
CA ALA A 25 -1.23 -10.31 -1.05
C ALA A 25 -2.56 -10.03 -0.33
N ALA A 26 -3.67 -9.94 -1.08
CA ALA A 26 -5.01 -9.77 -0.55
C ALA A 26 -5.49 -11.02 0.21
N GLU A 27 -5.18 -12.21 -0.30
CA GLU A 27 -5.46 -13.48 0.38
C GLU A 27 -4.69 -13.59 1.69
N ILE A 28 -3.37 -13.33 1.67
CA ILE A 28 -2.53 -13.32 2.87
C ILE A 28 -3.06 -12.34 3.91
N ARG A 29 -3.44 -11.11 3.50
CA ARG A 29 -4.03 -10.10 4.41
C ARG A 29 -5.34 -10.60 5.02
N SER A 30 -6.21 -11.19 4.21
CA SER A 30 -7.51 -11.71 4.64
C SER A 30 -7.37 -12.85 5.65
N LEU A 31 -6.44 -13.79 5.39
CA LEU A 31 -6.12 -14.88 6.30
C LEU A 31 -5.57 -14.37 7.64
N LYS A 32 -4.68 -13.37 7.61
CA LYS A 32 -4.13 -12.75 8.82
C LYS A 32 -5.17 -11.99 9.62
N GLN A 33 -6.09 -11.29 8.96
CA GLN A 33 -7.20 -10.62 9.63
C GLN A 33 -8.19 -11.62 10.25
N ALA A 34 -8.43 -12.75 9.58
CA ALA A 34 -9.22 -13.86 10.09
C ALA A 34 -8.53 -14.59 11.26
N ALA A 35 -7.21 -14.62 11.33
CA ALA A 35 -6.49 -15.13 12.50
C ALA A 35 -6.61 -14.18 13.70
N ALA A 36 -6.65 -12.86 13.47
CA ALA A 36 -6.78 -11.86 14.53
C ALA A 36 -8.13 -11.90 15.26
N ILE A 37 -9.22 -12.30 14.59
CA ILE A 37 -10.56 -12.42 15.21
C ILE A 37 -10.67 -13.62 16.17
N ASN A 38 -9.79 -14.62 16.06
CA ASN A 38 -9.83 -15.82 16.90
C ASN A 38 -9.03 -15.66 18.21
N GLY A 39 -8.51 -14.47 18.52
CA GLY A 39 -7.83 -14.18 19.79
C GLY A 39 -6.42 -14.78 19.94
N GLU A 40 -5.98 -15.60 18.98
CA GLU A 40 -4.62 -16.13 18.89
C GLU A 40 -3.67 -15.09 18.28
N ARG A 41 -3.56 -13.90 18.90
CA ARG A 41 -2.42 -13.02 18.58
C ARG A 41 -1.23 -13.46 19.42
N PRO A 42 -0.20 -14.12 18.87
CA PRO A 42 1.07 -14.20 19.57
C PRO A 42 1.53 -12.76 19.79
N PHE A 43 1.67 -12.36 21.05
CA PHE A 43 2.28 -11.09 21.41
C PHE A 43 3.72 -11.07 20.87
N ASN A 44 3.94 -10.37 19.77
CA ASN A 44 5.23 -9.77 19.46
C ASN A 44 5.02 -8.55 18.55
N GLY A 45 5.76 -7.48 18.84
CA GLY A 45 5.42 -6.12 18.45
C GLY A 45 5.33 -5.85 16.94
N GLY A 46 4.34 -5.04 16.57
CA GLY A 46 4.19 -4.43 15.25
C GLY A 46 3.85 -5.42 14.14
N ASN A 47 2.61 -5.34 13.64
CA ASN A 47 2.23 -5.91 12.34
C ASN A 47 3.17 -5.31 11.27
N GLY A 48 4.29 -5.99 10.98
CA GLY A 48 5.27 -5.57 9.98
C GLY A 48 4.67 -5.46 8.58
N ASP A 49 3.54 -6.14 8.36
CA ASP A 49 2.75 -6.18 7.14
C ASP A 49 1.85 -4.96 6.92
N ASP A 50 1.44 -4.22 7.96
CA ASP A 50 0.66 -2.98 7.81
C ASP A 50 1.52 -1.71 7.92
N THR A 51 2.84 -1.85 8.07
CA THR A 51 3.75 -0.70 8.25
C THR A 51 3.72 0.28 7.08
N TYR A 52 3.39 -0.20 5.88
CA TYR A 52 3.24 0.65 4.69
C TYR A 52 2.04 1.61 4.77
N MET A 53 1.08 1.37 5.66
CA MET A 53 -0.04 2.31 5.92
C MET A 53 0.42 3.67 6.40
N ALA A 54 1.64 3.80 6.92
CA ALA A 54 2.24 5.10 7.22
C ALA A 54 2.33 6.00 5.96
N PHE A 55 2.46 5.40 4.77
CA PHE A 55 2.68 6.08 3.50
C PHE A 55 1.46 6.06 2.56
N PHE A 56 0.45 5.25 2.85
CA PHE A 56 -0.78 5.14 2.05
C PHE A 56 -2.04 5.54 2.82
N ASN A 57 -3.09 5.91 2.08
CA ASN A 57 -4.48 5.85 2.51
C ASN A 57 -5.14 4.64 1.86
N GLU A 58 -6.04 3.96 2.56
CA GLU A 58 -6.93 2.95 1.97
C GLU A 58 -8.34 3.55 1.84
N THR A 59 -8.93 3.41 0.65
CA THR A 59 -10.33 3.78 0.42
C THR A 59 -11.26 2.65 0.86
N ALA A 60 -12.56 2.93 1.01
CA ALA A 60 -13.55 1.89 1.31
C ALA A 60 -13.63 0.78 0.23
N ALA A 61 -13.19 1.06 -1.00
CA ALA A 61 -13.10 0.08 -2.08
C ALA A 61 -11.81 -0.78 -2.03
N GLY A 62 -10.96 -0.61 -1.02
CA GLY A 62 -9.68 -1.32 -0.89
C GLY A 62 -8.56 -0.79 -1.80
N LYS A 63 -8.73 0.42 -2.36
CA LYS A 63 -7.69 1.10 -3.15
C LYS A 63 -6.70 1.83 -2.22
N HIS A 64 -5.41 1.57 -2.40
CA HIS A 64 -4.30 2.21 -1.71
C HIS A 64 -3.81 3.43 -2.50
N VAL A 65 -3.80 4.60 -1.85
CA VAL A 65 -3.46 5.89 -2.44
C VAL A 65 -2.25 6.48 -1.72
N PRO A 66 -1.13 6.72 -2.42
CA PRO A 66 0.05 7.34 -1.82
C PRO A 66 -0.24 8.68 -1.16
N ARG A 67 0.33 8.91 0.03
CA ARG A 67 0.37 10.22 0.67
C ARG A 67 1.53 11.04 0.09
N ALA A 68 1.41 11.44 -1.17
CA ALA A 68 2.44 12.14 -1.92
C ALA A 68 1.94 13.48 -2.49
N ILE A 69 2.84 14.46 -2.58
CA ILE A 69 2.61 15.72 -3.30
C ILE A 69 3.67 15.82 -4.39
N TYR A 70 3.24 15.95 -5.64
CA TYR A 70 4.09 16.29 -6.77
C TYR A 70 3.95 17.78 -7.06
N ALA A 71 5.09 18.47 -7.19
CA ALA A 71 5.12 19.89 -7.49
C ALA A 71 6.17 20.13 -8.58
N ASP A 72 5.78 20.89 -9.60
CA ASP A 72 6.65 21.32 -10.68
C ASP A 72 6.34 22.78 -11.06
N LEU A 73 7.33 23.50 -11.58
CA LEU A 73 7.20 24.84 -12.14
C LEU A 73 6.95 24.80 -13.66
N GLU A 74 7.08 23.62 -14.28
CA GLU A 74 6.79 23.39 -15.70
C GLU A 74 5.61 22.41 -15.86
N PRO A 75 4.59 22.75 -16.67
CA PRO A 75 3.35 21.97 -16.75
C PRO A 75 3.49 20.62 -17.45
N SER A 76 4.59 20.37 -18.17
CA SER A 76 4.78 19.15 -18.96
C SER A 76 5.07 17.91 -18.12
N VAL A 77 5.76 18.05 -16.98
CA VAL A 77 6.28 16.90 -16.24
C VAL A 77 5.20 16.19 -15.41
N VAL A 78 4.22 16.94 -14.88
CA VAL A 78 3.06 16.34 -14.17
C VAL A 78 2.06 15.71 -15.13
N GLY A 79 2.08 16.11 -16.42
CA GLY A 79 1.21 15.52 -17.44
C GLY A 79 1.63 14.11 -17.88
N GLU A 80 2.85 13.68 -17.55
CA GLU A 80 3.43 12.39 -17.96
C GLU A 80 3.33 11.29 -16.87
N ILE A 81 2.74 11.60 -15.71
CA ILE A 81 2.57 10.68 -14.57
C ILE A 81 1.19 10.03 -14.54
#